data_AF-A0A4P8XIQ8-F1
#
_entry.id   AF-A0A4P8XIQ8-F1
#
_cell.length_a   1.000
_cell.length_b   1.000
_cell.length_c   1.000
_cell.angle_alpha   90.00
_cell.angle_beta   90.00
_cell.angle_gamma   90.00
#
_symmetry.space_group_name_H-M   'P 1'
#
loop_
_entity.id
_entity.type
_entity.pdbx_description
1 polymer ?
#
loop_
_entity_poly.entity_id
_entity_poly.type
_entity_poly.pdbx_seq_one_letter_code
_entity_poly.pdbx_strand_id
1 'polypeptide(L)' 'MIISIRKIGAFLRFTMAFAMLTLMFYVLLDWAGSWMIPPDPYRVPVGHAIKAFNPNDLPSHSFSPGDRLKLYYWYGE' A
#
# COMPACT_ATOMS: atom_id res chain seq x y z
N MET A 1 -33.11 -21.86 21.19
CA MET A 1 -33.19 -20.96 20.03
C MET A 1 -33.29 -21.79 18.77
N ILE A 2 -34.51 -22.09 18.30
CA ILE A 2 -34.73 -22.86 17.06
C ILE A 2 -34.50 -21.89 15.90
N ILE A 3 -33.34 -21.96 15.28
CA ILE A 3 -33.00 -21.12 14.13
C ILE A 3 -33.89 -21.60 12.98
N SER A 4 -34.79 -20.72 12.54
CA SER A 4 -35.70 -21.04 11.44
C SER A 4 -34.90 -21.24 10.15
N ILE A 5 -35.19 -22.30 9.41
CA ILE A 5 -34.59 -22.64 8.11
C ILE A 5 -34.61 -21.44 7.14
N ARG A 6 -35.65 -20.58 7.22
CA ARG A 6 -35.73 -19.32 6.47
C ARG A 6 -34.59 -18.33 6.78
N LYS A 7 -34.16 -18.24 8.03
CA LYS A 7 -33.06 -17.35 8.46
C LYS A 7 -31.71 -17.84 7.92
N ILE A 8 -31.48 -19.15 7.91
CA ILE A 8 -30.26 -19.76 7.35
C ILE A 8 -30.20 -19.54 5.83
N GLY A 9 -31.33 -19.69 5.12
CA GLY A 9 -31.39 -19.43 3.68
C GLY A 9 -31.08 -17.98 3.32
N ALA A 10 -31.58 -17.01 4.10
CA ALA A 10 -31.25 -15.60 3.92
C ALA A 10 -29.77 -15.31 4.19
N PHE A 11 -29.21 -15.88 5.27
CA PHE A 11 -27.79 -15.75 5.59
C PHE A 11 -26.91 -16.33 4.48
N LEU A 12 -27.21 -17.55 4.00
CA LEU A 12 -26.42 -18.19 2.95
C LEU A 12 -26.42 -17.39 1.65
N ARG A 13 -27.58 -16.83 1.26
CA ARG A 13 -27.68 -15.93 0.09
C ARG A 13 -26.84 -14.68 0.27
N PHE A 14 -26.89 -14.06 1.45
CA PHE A 14 -26.08 -12.88 1.75
C PHE A 14 -24.58 -13.20 1.71
N THR A 15 -24.16 -14.29 2.37
CA THR A 15 -22.76 -14.73 2.38
C THR A 15 -22.26 -15.04 0.97
N MET A 16 -23.10 -15.68 0.14
CA MET A 16 -22.77 -15.97 -1.25
C MET A 16 -22.62 -14.70 -2.09
N ALA A 17 -23.54 -13.75 -1.97
CA ALA A 17 -23.44 -12.46 -2.64
C ALA A 17 -22.20 -11.67 -2.20
N PHE A 18 -21.92 -11.67 -0.89
CA PHE A 18 -20.73 -11.04 -0.33
C PHE A 18 -19.44 -11.68 -0.85
N ALA A 19 -19.36 -13.01 -0.87
CA ALA A 19 -18.19 -13.72 -1.41
C ALA A 19 -17.96 -13.39 -2.90
N MET A 20 -19.03 -13.33 -3.69
CA MET A 20 -18.96 -12.95 -5.10
C MET A 20 -18.46 -11.51 -5.28
N LEU A 21 -18.94 -10.58 -4.45
CA LEU A 21 -18.47 -9.20 -4.45
C LEU A 21 -16.98 -9.10 -4.08
N THR A 22 -16.53 -9.84 -3.06
CA THR A 22 -15.13 -9.87 -2.63
C THR A 22 -14.22 -10.40 -3.73
N LEU A 23 -14.62 -11.47 -4.42
CA LEU A 23 -13.87 -11.99 -5.57
C LEU A 23 -13.80 -10.99 -6.72
N MET A 24 -14.91 -10.30 -7.00
CA MET A 24 -14.94 -9.24 -8.03
C MET A 24 -13.94 -8.12 -7.69
N PHE A 25 -13.93 -7.65 -6.44
CA PHE A 25 -12.98 -6.63 -5.99
C PHE A 25 -11.54 -7.12 -6.04
N TYR A 26 -11.27 -8.36 -5.64
CA TYR A 26 -9.95 -8.95 -5.71
C TYR A 26 -9.40 -8.91 -7.14
N VAL A 27 -10.17 -9.35 -8.12
CA VAL A 27 -9.76 -9.31 -9.54
C VAL A 27 -9.57 -7.89 -10.05
N LEU A 28 -10.43 -6.95 -9.63
CA LEU A 28 -10.33 -5.55 -10.04
C LEU A 28 -9.06 -4.88 -9.48
N LEU A 29 -8.73 -5.18 -8.22
CA LEU A 29 -7.51 -4.68 -7.57
C LEU A 29 -6.26 -5.33 -8.16
N ASP A 30 -6.29 -6.62 -8.48
CA ASP A 30 -5.18 -7.32 -9.15
C ASP A 30 -4.92 -6.73 -10.54
N TRP A 31 -6.00 -6.49 -11.31
CA TRP A 31 -5.90 -5.82 -12.60
C TRP A 31 -5.33 -4.41 -12.48
N ALA A 32 -5.79 -3.62 -11.52
CA ALA A 32 -5.23 -2.29 -11.24
C ALA A 32 -3.76 -2.36 -10.78
N GLY A 33 -3.40 -3.35 -9.97
CA GLY A 33 -2.05 -3.60 -9.49
C GLY A 33 -1.09 -3.95 -10.62
N SER A 34 -1.55 -4.71 -11.61
CA SER A 34 -0.77 -5.03 -12.81
C SER A 34 -0.36 -3.81 -13.63
N TRP A 35 -1.09 -2.69 -13.51
CA TRP A 35 -0.74 -1.43 -14.15
C TRP A 35 0.29 -0.63 -13.34
N MET A 36 0.34 -0.81 -12.02
CA MET A 36 1.22 -0.05 -11.13
C MET A 36 2.56 -0.73 -10.88
N ILE A 37 2.61 -2.07 -10.90
CA ILE A 37 3.82 -2.82 -10.60
C ILE A 37 4.62 -2.97 -11.90
N PRO A 38 5.85 -2.41 -11.98
CA PRO A 38 6.70 -2.65 -13.13
C PRO A 38 6.98 -4.16 -13.24
N PRO A 39 6.92 -4.75 -14.45
CA PRO A 39 6.99 -6.20 -14.67
C PRO A 39 8.31 -6.86 -14.22
N ASP A 40 9.30 -6.08 -13.78
CA ASP A 40 10.60 -6.58 -13.35
C ASP A 40 11.09 -5.84 -12.08
N PRO A 41 10.52 -6.15 -10.89
CA PRO A 41 10.88 -5.49 -9.63
C PRO A 41 12.30 -5.84 -9.16
N TYR A 42 12.94 -6.85 -9.75
CA TYR A 42 14.32 -7.26 -9.47
C TYR A 42 15.29 -6.95 -10.61
N ARG A 43 14.86 -6.18 -11.62
CA ARG A 43 15.78 -5.71 -12.66
C ARG A 43 16.91 -4.96 -11.99
N VAL A 44 18.14 -5.39 -12.25
CA VAL A 44 19.34 -4.68 -11.82
C VAL A 44 19.23 -3.24 -12.38
N PRO A 45 19.22 -2.20 -11.52
CA PRO A 45 19.02 -0.83 -11.97
C PRO A 45 20.11 -0.48 -12.98
N VAL A 46 19.71 -0.26 -14.23
CA VAL A 46 20.63 0.14 -15.29
C VAL A 46 20.80 1.65 -15.21
N GLY A 47 21.71 2.08 -14.34
CA GLY A 47 22.04 3.47 -14.10
C GLY A 47 23.10 3.56 -13.02
N HIS A 48 24.01 4.53 -13.11
CA HIS A 48 24.95 4.82 -12.03
C HIS A 48 24.16 5.02 -10.74
N ALA A 49 24.40 4.18 -9.73
CA ALA A 49 23.85 4.36 -8.40
C ALA A 49 24.41 5.68 -7.83
N ILE A 50 23.68 6.77 -8.03
CA ILE A 50 23.98 8.04 -7.39
C ILE A 50 23.57 7.85 -5.93
N LYS A 51 24.56 7.78 -5.04
CA LYS A 51 24.34 7.73 -3.60
C LYS A 51 23.61 9.01 -3.21
N ALA A 52 22.29 8.93 -3.03
CA ALA A 52 21.44 10.08 -2.69
C ALA A 52 21.86 10.78 -1.39
N PHE A 53 22.64 10.10 -0.55
CA PHE A 53 23.37 10.68 0.57
C PHE A 53 24.85 10.85 0.21
N ASN A 54 25.18 11.99 -0.39
CA ASN A 54 26.55 12.49 -0.43
C ASN A 54 26.77 13.40 0.79
N PRO A 55 27.41 12.94 1.88
CA PRO A 55 27.67 13.78 3.05
C PRO A 55 28.59 14.98 2.74
N ASN A 56 29.23 14.99 1.57
CA ASN A 56 30.12 16.06 1.14
C ASN A 56 29.41 17.21 0.40
N ASP A 57 28.12 17.07 0.06
CA ASP A 57 27.33 18.11 -0.62
C ASP A 57 26.32 18.81 0.30
N LEU A 58 26.38 18.60 1.62
CA LEU A 58 25.66 19.50 2.52
C LEU A 58 26.37 20.86 2.46
N PRO A 59 25.74 21.94 1.94
CA PRO A 59 26.17 23.26 2.36
C PRO A 59 26.04 23.25 3.88
N SER A 60 26.97 23.90 4.56
CA SER A 60 26.96 24.12 6.00
C SER A 60 25.69 24.86 6.43
N HIS A 61 24.54 24.20 6.38
CA HIS A 61 23.27 24.64 6.88
C HIS A 61 23.11 23.94 8.20
N SER A 62 23.43 24.69 9.23
CA SER A 62 23.04 24.46 10.60
C SER A 62 21.52 24.26 10.66
N PHE A 63 21.06 23.04 10.41
CA PHE A 63 19.68 22.68 10.66
C PHE A 63 19.45 22.86 12.17
N SER A 64 18.60 23.81 12.52
CA SER A 64 18.17 24.01 13.89
C SER A 64 17.46 22.72 14.35
N PRO A 65 17.62 22.29 15.62
CA PRO A 65 16.89 21.13 16.15
C PRO A 65 15.38 21.16 15.88
N GLY A 66 14.78 22.36 15.76
CA GLY A 66 13.38 22.55 15.41
C GLY A 66 13.00 22.14 13.98
N ASP A 67 13.90 22.33 13.01
CA ASP A 67 13.64 21.95 11.61
C ASP A 67 13.59 20.42 11.46
N ARG A 68 14.39 19.71 12.27
CA ARG A 68 14.39 18.25 12.33
C ARG A 68 13.10 17.71 12.96
N LEU A 69 12.58 18.37 14.00
CA LEU A 69 11.29 18.02 14.60
C LEU A 69 10.13 18.21 13.61
N LYS A 70 10.15 19.30 12.84
CA LYS A 70 9.13 19.57 11.82
C LYS A 70 9.15 18.49 10.74
N LEU A 71 10.33 18.06 10.32
CA LEU A 71 10.48 16.99 9.31
C LEU A 71 9.95 15.65 9.82
N TYR A 72 10.26 15.31 11.08
CA TYR A 72 9.78 14.10 11.77
C TYR A 72 8.24 14.05 11.79
N TYR A 73 7.60 15.14 12.21
CA TYR A 73 6.14 15.23 12.22
C TYR A 73 5.49 15.20 10.83
N TRP A 74 6.22 15.58 9.79
CA TRP A 74 5.66 15.70 8.44
C TRP A 74 5.80 14.42 7.62
N TYR A 75 6.93 13.72 7.74
CA TYR A 75 7.17 12.44 7.06
C TYR A 75 6.72 11.22 7.86
N GLY A 76 6.47 11.38 9.17
CA GLY A 76 5.83 10.34 9.98
C GLY A 76 6.67 9.10 10.20
N GLU A 77 7.99 9.26 10.39
CA GLU A 77 8.85 8.18 10.93
C GLU A 77 8.63 7.99 12.43
#